data_AF-E3NGD3-F1
#
_entry.id   AF-E3NGD3-F1
#
_cell.length_a   1.000
_cell.length_b   1.000
_cell.length_c   1.000
_cell.angle_alpha   90.00
_cell.angle_beta   90.00
_cell.angle_gamma   90.00
#
_symmetry.space_group_name_H-M   'P 1'
#
loop_
_entity.id
_entity.type
_entity.pdbx_description
1 polymer ?
#
loop_
_entity_poly.entity_id
_entity_poly.type
_entity_poly.pdbx_seq_one_letter_code
_entity_poly.pdbx_strand_id
1 'polypeptide(L)'
;MSTNWFKNFAGLRQSEFEMLQVPNPKLEFGIHVTIRSMQTGALIGSILGPISLFVSQKANNKQSYIDSFVSGGQNGAVLGAIMGPVLTLLSVREMNTIQLYDKCYRLRFNQDALREDRTAVFSAAVGLLSSGSTGLVVGLDLSLLISKLMSGCRW
;
A
#
# COMPACT_ATOMS: atom_id res chain seq x y z
N MET A 1 2.47 -13.70 -13.27
CA MET A 1 2.48 -12.22 -13.29
C MET A 1 2.67 -11.76 -14.73
N SER A 2 1.91 -10.76 -15.21
CA SER A 2 2.13 -10.20 -16.55
C SER A 2 3.40 -9.35 -16.56
N THR A 3 4.34 -9.65 -17.44
CA THR A 3 5.51 -8.79 -17.70
C THR A 3 5.08 -7.37 -18.09
N ASN A 4 3.94 -7.23 -18.75
CA ASN A 4 3.35 -5.95 -19.12
C ASN A 4 2.91 -5.14 -17.89
N TRP A 5 2.26 -5.78 -16.91
CA TRP A 5 1.88 -5.10 -15.67
C TRP A 5 3.10 -4.58 -14.92
N PHE A 6 4.17 -5.39 -14.81
CA PHE A 6 5.38 -4.96 -14.12
C PHE A 6 6.10 -3.83 -14.86
N LYS A 7 6.13 -3.85 -16.20
CA LYS A 7 6.65 -2.74 -17.02
C LYS A 7 5.86 -1.45 -16.75
N ASN A 8 4.52 -1.53 -16.75
CA ASN A 8 3.69 -0.39 -16.39
C ASN A 8 3.96 0.05 -14.95
N PHE A 9 4.09 -0.88 -13.99
CA PHE A 9 4.40 -0.56 -12.60
C PHE A 9 5.82 0.01 -12.42
N ALA A 10 6.78 -0.34 -13.26
CA ALA A 10 8.14 0.23 -13.25
C ALA A 10 8.21 1.61 -13.93
N GLY A 11 7.14 2.05 -14.60
CA GLY A 11 7.12 3.32 -15.34
C GLY A 11 7.78 3.25 -16.72
N LEU A 12 8.01 2.05 -17.26
CA LEU A 12 8.48 1.87 -18.62
C LEU A 12 7.34 2.19 -19.59
N ARG A 13 7.61 3.00 -20.63
CA ARG A 13 6.60 3.32 -21.66
C ARG A 13 6.13 2.03 -22.33
N GLN A 14 4.82 1.80 -22.30
CA GLN A 14 4.17 0.72 -23.03
C GLN A 14 3.28 1.28 -24.14
N SER A 15 3.09 0.48 -25.19
CA SER A 15 2.11 0.78 -26.22
C SER A 15 0.68 0.57 -25.70
N GLU A 16 -0.29 1.31 -26.25
CA GLU A 16 -1.70 1.19 -25.85
C GLU A 16 -2.25 -0.24 -26.05
N PHE A 17 -1.76 -0.94 -27.08
CA PHE A 17 -2.07 -2.35 -27.33
C PHE A 17 -1.59 -3.29 -26.22
N GLU A 18 -0.43 -3.02 -25.60
CA GLU A 18 0.06 -3.81 -24.47
C GLU A 18 -0.70 -3.50 -23.18
N MET A 19 -1.15 -2.25 -23.00
CA MET A 19 -1.97 -1.86 -21.86
C MET A 19 -3.37 -2.50 -21.90
N LEU A 20 -3.89 -2.74 -23.11
CA LEU A 20 -5.15 -3.46 -23.34
C LEU A 20 -5.07 -4.94 -22.96
N GLN A 21 -3.89 -5.56 -22.88
CA GLN A 21 -3.78 -6.97 -22.53
C GLN A 21 -3.65 -7.18 -21.02
N VAL A 22 -4.73 -7.60 -20.37
CA VAL A 22 -4.75 -7.97 -18.94
C VAL A 22 -4.79 -9.50 -18.80
N PRO A 23 -3.64 -10.20 -18.86
CA PRO A 23 -3.65 -11.66 -18.89
C PRO A 23 -4.00 -12.29 -17.53
N ASN A 24 -3.83 -11.56 -16.41
CA ASN A 24 -4.18 -12.06 -15.08
C ASN A 24 -4.80 -10.96 -14.18
N PRO A 25 -6.05 -10.53 -14.45
CA PRO A 25 -6.68 -9.41 -13.74
C PRO A 25 -6.83 -9.65 -12.24
N LYS A 26 -7.08 -10.90 -11.83
CA LYS A 26 -7.22 -11.27 -10.40
C LYS A 26 -5.93 -11.00 -9.61
N LEU A 27 -4.78 -11.33 -10.19
CA LEU A 27 -3.48 -11.14 -9.55
C LEU A 27 -3.06 -9.68 -9.54
N GLU A 28 -3.28 -8.96 -10.64
CA GLU A 28 -2.97 -7.53 -10.73
C GLU A 28 -3.79 -6.71 -9.74
N PHE A 29 -5.10 -6.98 -9.68
CA PHE A 29 -5.99 -6.37 -8.70
C PHE A 29 -5.56 -6.74 -7.26
N GLY A 30 -5.21 -8.00 -7.04
CA GLY A 30 -4.81 -8.47 -5.72
C GLY A 30 -3.56 -7.81 -5.16
N ILE A 31 -2.55 -7.57 -6.00
CA ILE A 31 -1.33 -6.89 -5.59
C ILE A 31 -1.61 -5.43 -5.23
N HIS A 32 -2.38 -4.73 -6.05
CA HIS A 32 -2.78 -3.35 -5.75
C HIS A 32 -3.53 -3.26 -4.42
N VAL A 33 -4.54 -4.13 -4.21
CA VAL A 33 -5.29 -4.18 -2.96
C VAL A 33 -4.37 -4.51 -1.79
N THR A 34 -3.43 -5.43 -1.96
CA THR A 34 -2.48 -5.81 -0.91
C THR A 34 -1.55 -4.67 -0.52
N ILE A 35 -0.97 -3.95 -1.49
CA ILE A 35 -0.12 -2.78 -1.22
C ILE A 35 -0.91 -1.73 -0.43
N ARG A 36 -2.13 -1.41 -0.87
CA ARG A 36 -2.99 -0.46 -0.15
C ARG A 36 -3.41 -0.95 1.23
N SER A 37 -3.70 -2.24 1.39
CA SER A 37 -4.00 -2.84 2.69
C SER A 37 -2.81 -2.77 3.63
N MET A 38 -1.58 -3.00 3.14
CA MET A 38 -0.36 -2.84 3.93
C MET A 38 -0.15 -1.39 4.37
N GLN A 39 -0.27 -0.42 3.46
CA GLN A 39 -0.12 1.00 3.81
C GLN A 39 -1.18 1.44 4.84
N THR A 40 -2.45 1.08 4.60
CA THR A 40 -3.57 1.46 5.49
C THR A 40 -3.42 0.77 6.85
N GLY A 41 -3.04 -0.50 6.84
CA GLY A 41 -2.79 -1.27 8.06
C GLY A 41 -1.62 -0.69 8.85
N ALA A 42 -0.53 -0.33 8.18
CA ALA A 42 0.63 0.31 8.81
C ALA A 42 0.24 1.62 9.49
N LEU A 43 -0.50 2.49 8.80
CA LEU A 43 -0.94 3.77 9.34
C LEU A 43 -1.87 3.62 10.55
N ILE A 44 -2.85 2.71 10.45
CA ILE A 44 -3.78 2.45 11.55
C ILE A 44 -3.01 1.89 12.76
N GLY A 45 -2.13 0.91 12.51
CA GLY A 45 -1.31 0.31 13.55
C GLY A 45 -0.36 1.33 14.21
N SER A 46 0.24 2.22 13.43
CA SER A 46 1.19 3.21 13.91
C SER A 46 0.50 4.28 14.76
N ILE A 47 -0.76 4.62 14.46
CA ILE A 47 -1.60 5.50 15.31
C ILE A 47 -2.08 4.77 16.57
N LEU A 48 -2.55 3.52 16.46
CA LEU A 48 -3.12 2.77 17.59
C LEU A 48 -2.06 2.37 18.64
N GLY A 49 -0.82 2.11 18.22
CA GLY A 49 0.30 1.78 19.11
C GLY A 49 0.50 2.79 20.26
N PRO A 50 0.81 4.07 19.99
CA PRO A 50 1.01 5.09 21.01
C PRO A 50 -0.28 5.42 21.79
N ILE A 51 -1.46 5.33 21.16
CA ILE A 51 -2.74 5.51 21.86
C ILE A 51 -2.93 4.44 22.93
N SER A 52 -2.61 3.18 22.63
CA SER A 52 -2.73 2.08 23.59
C SER A 52 -1.80 2.25 24.81
N LEU A 53 -0.60 2.78 24.60
CA LEU A 53 0.33 3.13 25.69
C LEU A 53 -0.18 4.30 26.54
N PHE A 54 -0.75 5.32 25.89
CA PHE A 54 -1.31 6.49 26.56
C PHE A 54 -2.48 6.10 27.46
N VAL A 55 -3.41 5.29 26.93
CA VAL A 55 -4.57 4.77 27.68
C VAL A 55 -4.14 3.87 28.84
N SER A 56 -3.09 3.06 28.63
CA SER A 56 -2.57 2.17 29.68
C SER A 56 -1.75 2.90 30.75
N GLN A 57 -1.56 4.23 30.63
CA GLN A 57 -0.71 5.08 31.49
C GLN A 57 0.69 4.50 31.76
N LYS A 58 1.20 3.67 30.83
CA LYS A 58 2.38 2.83 31.06
C LYS A 58 3.68 3.49 30.60
N ALA A 59 3.61 4.66 29.98
CA ALA A 59 4.72 5.27 29.25
C ALA A 59 5.12 6.65 29.80
N ASN A 60 6.27 6.72 30.48
CA ASN A 60 6.89 7.96 30.95
C ASN A 60 8.05 8.46 30.03
N ASN A 61 8.38 7.73 28.96
CA ASN A 61 9.54 8.02 28.11
C ASN A 61 9.18 8.14 26.62
N LYS A 62 9.75 9.14 25.93
CA LYS A 62 9.59 9.38 24.50
C LYS A 62 9.96 8.17 23.64
N GLN A 63 10.98 7.41 24.05
CA GLN A 63 11.42 6.22 23.31
C GLN A 63 10.31 5.15 23.26
N SER A 64 9.57 4.96 24.36
CA SER A 64 8.49 3.98 24.43
C SER A 64 7.35 4.28 23.46
N TYR A 65 7.08 5.57 23.21
CA TYR A 65 6.08 6.00 22.22
C TYR A 65 6.53 5.69 20.79
N ILE A 66 7.80 5.95 20.47
CA ILE A 66 8.37 5.66 19.14
C ILE A 66 8.37 4.16 18.90
N ASP A 67 8.84 3.37 19.86
CA ASP A 67 8.90 1.91 19.72
C ASP A 67 7.50 1.30 19.55
N SER A 68 6.48 1.86 20.21
CA SER A 68 5.09 1.41 20.05
C SER A 68 4.43 1.87 18.76
N PHE A 69 4.80 3.06 18.24
CA PHE A 69 4.42 3.50 16.90
C PHE A 69 4.98 2.54 15.85
N VAL A 70 6.27 2.21 15.94
CA VAL A 70 6.93 1.30 15.01
C VAL A 70 6.38 -0.12 15.11
N SER A 71 6.24 -0.65 16.33
CA SER A 71 5.71 -2.00 16.54
C SER A 71 4.24 -2.10 16.10
N GLY A 72 3.43 -1.10 16.43
CA GLY A 72 2.05 -1.00 16.00
C GLY A 72 1.94 -0.94 14.48
N GLY A 73 2.72 -0.09 13.83
CA GLY A 73 2.74 0.05 12.38
C GLY A 73 3.25 -1.20 11.67
N GLN A 74 4.27 -1.87 12.19
CA GLN A 74 4.77 -3.13 11.62
C GLN A 74 3.71 -4.23 11.71
N ASN A 75 3.09 -4.40 12.88
CA ASN A 75 2.03 -5.39 13.07
C ASN A 75 0.81 -5.07 12.18
N GLY A 76 0.45 -3.80 12.06
CA GLY A 76 -0.59 -3.33 11.17
C GLY A 76 -0.28 -3.59 9.69
N ALA A 77 0.96 -3.39 9.25
CA ALA A 77 1.41 -3.70 7.89
C ALA A 77 1.33 -5.20 7.59
N VAL A 78 1.74 -6.05 8.54
CA VAL A 78 1.64 -7.52 8.41
C VAL A 78 0.18 -7.95 8.34
N LEU A 79 -0.68 -7.41 9.20
CA LEU A 79 -2.12 -7.66 9.13
C LEU A 79 -2.71 -7.19 7.80
N GLY A 80 -2.29 -6.04 7.29
CA GLY A 80 -2.66 -5.54 5.97
C GLY A 80 -2.21 -6.46 4.83
N ALA A 81 -1.00 -7.03 4.92
CA ALA A 81 -0.47 -7.98 3.94
C ALA A 81 -1.28 -9.28 3.90
N ILE A 82 -1.80 -9.73 5.05
CA ILE A 82 -2.66 -10.92 5.15
C ILE A 82 -4.08 -10.60 4.68
N MET A 83 -4.61 -9.44 5.09
CA MET A 83 -5.97 -9.01 4.73
C MET A 83 -6.11 -8.67 3.25
N GLY A 84 -5.07 -8.18 2.59
CA GLY A 84 -5.09 -7.83 1.17
C GLY A 84 -5.57 -8.97 0.25
N PRO A 85 -4.93 -10.15 0.29
CA PRO A 85 -5.37 -11.33 -0.45
C PRO A 85 -6.79 -11.79 -0.08
N VAL A 86 -7.18 -11.71 1.20
CA VAL A 86 -8.53 -12.08 1.65
C VAL A 86 -9.57 -11.14 1.05
N LEU A 87 -9.36 -9.82 1.14
CA LEU A 87 -10.22 -8.80 0.55
C LEU A 87 -10.30 -8.94 -0.97
N THR A 88 -9.19 -9.32 -1.60
CA THR A 88 -9.14 -9.60 -3.05
C THR A 88 -10.02 -10.80 -3.39
N LEU A 89 -9.93 -11.89 -2.65
CA LEU A 89 -10.73 -13.09 -2.89
C LEU A 89 -12.23 -12.82 -2.70
N LEU A 90 -12.60 -12.07 -1.67
CA LEU A 90 -13.98 -11.65 -1.44
C LEU A 90 -14.48 -10.73 -2.58
N SER A 91 -13.70 -9.71 -2.93
CA SER A 91 -14.04 -8.78 -4.01
C SER A 91 -14.16 -9.47 -5.37
N VAL A 92 -13.29 -10.43 -5.66
CA VAL A 92 -13.31 -11.20 -6.92
C VAL A 92 -14.46 -12.21 -6.94
N ARG A 93 -14.91 -12.71 -5.79
CA ARG A 93 -16.10 -13.60 -5.71
C ARG A 93 -17.38 -12.85 -6.01
N GLU A 94 -17.50 -11.60 -5.57
CA GLU A 94 -18.69 -10.79 -5.81
C GLU A 94 -18.71 -10.13 -7.19
N MET A 95 -17.55 -9.88 -7.80
CA MET A 95 -17.45 -9.19 -9.09
C MET A 95 -17.48 -10.12 -10.28
N ASN A 96 -18.24 -9.72 -11.30
CA ASN A 96 -18.26 -10.41 -12.58
C ASN A 96 -16.94 -10.19 -13.35
N THR A 97 -16.54 -11.12 -14.22
CA THR A 97 -15.23 -11.09 -14.91
C THR A 97 -15.02 -9.79 -15.72
N ILE A 98 -16.09 -9.27 -16.32
CA ILE A 98 -16.09 -8.00 -17.08
C ILE A 98 -15.81 -6.81 -16.16
N GLN A 99 -16.42 -6.77 -14.97
CA GLN A 99 -16.22 -5.68 -14.00
C GLN A 99 -14.80 -5.69 -13.45
N LEU A 100 -14.26 -6.87 -13.16
CA LEU A 100 -12.87 -7.02 -12.72
C LEU A 100 -11.89 -6.53 -13.79
N TYR A 101 -12.18 -6.83 -15.06
CA TYR A 101 -11.39 -6.36 -16.19
C TYR A 101 -11.44 -4.84 -16.34
N ASP A 102 -12.63 -4.23 -16.31
CA ASP A 102 -12.79 -2.77 -16.37
C ASP A 102 -12.05 -2.07 -15.23
N LYS A 103 -12.13 -2.60 -14.01
CA LYS A 103 -11.35 -2.06 -12.87
C LYS A 103 -9.85 -2.14 -13.10
N CYS A 104 -9.34 -3.29 -13.54
CA CYS A 104 -7.90 -3.45 -13.81
C CYS A 104 -7.44 -2.52 -14.94
N TYR A 105 -8.28 -2.35 -15.96
CA TYR A 105 -8.02 -1.44 -17.07
C TYR A 105 -7.92 0.01 -16.58
N ARG A 106 -8.90 0.49 -15.81
CA ARG A 106 -8.87 1.83 -15.20
C ARG A 106 -7.65 2.02 -14.30
N LEU A 107 -7.27 0.99 -13.53
CA LEU A 107 -6.11 1.04 -12.66
C LEU A 107 -4.80 1.25 -13.43
N ARG A 108 -4.65 0.58 -14.59
CA ARG A 108 -3.47 0.71 -15.45
C ARG A 108 -3.35 2.10 -16.09
N PHE A 109 -4.48 2.74 -16.39
CA PHE A 109 -4.52 4.10 -16.92
C PHE A 109 -4.42 5.17 -15.82
N ASN A 110 -4.77 4.83 -14.57
CA ASN A 110 -4.64 5.74 -13.44
C ASN A 110 -3.18 5.87 -13.01
N GLN A 111 -2.47 6.80 -13.65
CA GLN A 111 -1.07 7.11 -13.36
C GLN A 111 -0.86 7.59 -11.92
N ASP A 112 -1.86 8.22 -11.30
CA ASP A 112 -1.74 8.74 -9.93
C ASP A 112 -1.73 7.60 -8.91
N ALA A 113 -2.64 6.62 -9.06
CA ALA A 113 -2.65 5.43 -8.21
C ALA A 113 -1.37 4.59 -8.37
N LEU A 114 -0.87 4.45 -9.60
CA LEU A 114 0.39 3.74 -9.85
C LEU A 114 1.60 4.46 -9.25
N ARG A 115 1.62 5.80 -9.30
CA ARG A 115 2.69 6.59 -8.68
C ARG A 115 2.67 6.44 -7.16
N GLU A 116 1.49 6.51 -6.53
CA GLU A 116 1.31 6.30 -5.09
C GLU A 116 1.87 4.92 -4.68
N ASP A 117 1.44 3.84 -5.35
CA ASP A 117 1.90 2.49 -5.04
C ASP A 117 3.42 2.33 -5.23
N ARG A 118 4.00 2.92 -6.30
CA ARG A 118 5.46 2.89 -6.53
C ARG A 118 6.21 3.65 -5.45
N THR A 119 5.77 4.85 -5.11
CA THR A 119 6.42 5.66 -4.08
C THR A 119 6.38 4.97 -2.73
N ALA A 120 5.30 4.24 -2.44
CA ALA A 120 5.15 3.50 -1.20
C ALA A 120 6.06 2.28 -1.12
N VAL A 121 6.12 1.48 -2.18
CA VAL A 121 7.02 0.33 -2.24
C VAL A 121 8.48 0.80 -2.18
N PHE A 122 8.81 1.88 -2.89
CA PHE A 122 10.16 2.42 -2.91
C PHE A 122 10.56 3.04 -1.57
N SER A 123 9.70 3.87 -0.96
CA SER A 123 9.98 4.49 0.35
C SER A 123 10.06 3.44 1.46
N ALA A 124 9.20 2.43 1.42
CA ALA A 124 9.24 1.32 2.37
C ALA A 124 10.52 0.49 2.22
N ALA A 125 10.95 0.21 0.98
CA ALA A 125 12.18 -0.53 0.71
C ALA A 125 13.42 0.26 1.16
N VAL A 126 13.51 1.54 0.78
CA VAL A 126 14.61 2.43 1.20
C VAL A 126 14.64 2.58 2.71
N GLY A 127 13.47 2.77 3.33
CA GLY A 127 13.34 2.88 4.78
C GLY A 127 13.73 1.59 5.52
N LEU A 128 13.33 0.43 5.01
CA LEU A 128 13.72 -0.85 5.57
C LEU A 128 15.25 -1.04 5.50
N LEU A 129 15.87 -0.67 4.39
CA LEU A 129 17.32 -0.78 4.21
C LEU A 129 18.11 0.20 5.08
N SER A 130 17.58 1.42 5.32
CA SER A 130 18.28 2.42 6.11
C SER A 130 18.18 2.21 7.61
N SER A 131 16.97 1.90 8.11
CA SER A 131 16.67 1.92 9.55
C SER A 131 15.82 0.72 10.01
N GLY A 132 15.72 -0.35 9.21
CA GLY A 132 14.96 -1.55 9.56
C GLY A 132 13.45 -1.32 9.64
N SER A 133 12.79 -1.95 10.60
CA SER A 133 11.32 -1.87 10.77
C SER A 133 10.83 -0.43 11.00
N THR A 134 11.60 0.40 11.70
CA THR A 134 11.30 1.82 11.92
C THR A 134 11.21 2.57 10.60
N GLY A 135 12.21 2.39 9.73
CA GLY A 135 12.22 3.06 8.43
C GLY A 135 11.16 2.52 7.47
N LEU A 136 10.78 1.23 7.56
CA LEU A 136 9.66 0.69 6.81
C LEU A 136 8.34 1.40 7.15
N VAL A 137 8.02 1.52 8.45
CA VAL A 137 6.75 2.13 8.89
C VAL A 137 6.72 3.61 8.54
N VAL A 138 7.81 4.34 8.85
CA VAL A 138 7.92 5.76 8.51
C VAL A 138 7.86 5.97 6.99
N GLY A 139 8.49 5.10 6.20
CA GLY A 139 8.47 5.15 4.74
C GLY A 139 7.07 4.95 4.17
N LEU A 140 6.31 3.99 4.70
CA LEU A 140 4.91 3.76 4.30
C LEU A 140 4.02 4.94 4.67
N ASP A 141 4.07 5.41 5.92
CA ASP A 141 3.21 6.49 6.40
C ASP A 141 3.52 7.82 5.69
N LEU A 142 4.81 8.14 5.50
CA LEU A 142 5.23 9.34 4.77
C LEU A 142 4.78 9.31 3.31
N SER A 143 4.87 8.16 2.64
CA SER A 143 4.43 8.03 1.24
C SER A 143 2.92 8.26 1.07
N LEU A 144 2.13 7.80 2.04
CA LEU A 144 0.69 7.96 2.04
C LEU A 144 0.32 9.41 2.35
N LEU A 145 0.97 10.05 3.33
CA LEU A 145 0.76 11.46 3.64
C LEU A 145 1.11 12.36 2.46
N ILE A 146 2.25 12.15 1.81
CA ILE A 146 2.65 12.92 0.62
C ILE A 146 1.66 12.70 -0.52
N SER A 147 1.23 11.46 -0.76
CA SER A 147 0.22 11.16 -1.79
C SER A 147 -1.10 11.88 -1.53
N LYS A 148 -1.58 11.91 -0.27
CA LYS A 148 -2.79 12.63 0.11
C LYS A 148 -2.62 14.15 -0.02
N LEU A 149 -1.50 14.70 0.42
CA LEU A 149 -1.20 16.12 0.30
C LEU A 149 -1.17 16.56 -1.18
N MET A 150 -0.48 15.82 -2.04
CA MET A 150 -0.43 16.12 -3.47
C MET A 150 -1.79 15.99 -4.15
N SER A 151 -2.61 15.01 -3.74
CA SER A 151 -3.98 14.87 -4.27
C SER A 151 -4.91 16.02 -3.83
N GLY A 152 -4.72 16.56 -2.63
CA GLY A 152 -5.48 17.71 -2.13
C GLY A 152 -5.05 19.07 -2.69
N CYS A 153 -3.81 19.18 -3.19
CA CYS A 153 -3.31 20.39 -3.86
C CYS A 153 -3.65 20.48 -5.35
N ARG A 154 -4.13 19.38 -5.97
CA ARG A 154 -4.61 19.40 -7.36
C ARG A 154 -6.09 19.81 -7.36
N TRP A 155 -6.31 21.13 -7.39
CA TRP A 155 -7.59 21.75 -7.71
C TRP A 155 -7.80 21.80 -9.22
#